data_AF-A0A9D1N1Y1-F1
#
_entry.id   AF-A0A9D1N1Y1-F1
#
_cell.length_a   1.000
_cell.length_b   1.000
_cell.length_c   1.000
_cell.angle_alpha   90.00
_cell.angle_beta   90.00
_cell.angle_gamma   90.00
#
_symmetry.space_group_name_H-M   'P 1'
#
loop_
_entity.id
_entity.type
_entity.pdbx_description
1 polymer ?
#
loop_
_entity_poly.entity_id
_entity_poly.type
_entity_poly.pdbx_seq_one_letter_code
_entity_poly.pdbx_strand_id
1 'polypeptide(L)' 'MAINKDLQMNPHTNLLEKNEFDYVLQDVAEPNLYRIMFDYEHIPRIAFNMRHVPMAMP' A
#
# COMPACT_ATOMS: atom_id res chain seq x y z
N MET A 1 28.78 -13.58 4.54
CA MET A 1 27.78 -13.47 3.45
C MET A 1 26.42 -13.38 4.13
N ALA A 2 25.89 -12.17 4.31
CA ALA A 2 24.63 -11.97 5.02
C ALA A 2 23.48 -12.33 4.08
N ILE A 3 22.74 -13.39 4.43
CA ILE A 3 21.58 -13.83 3.67
C ILE A 3 20.45 -12.87 4.05
N ASN A 4 20.10 -11.93 3.17
CA ASN A 4 18.99 -11.01 3.39
C ASN A 4 17.71 -11.82 3.57
N LYS A 5 17.06 -11.68 4.73
CA LYS A 5 15.90 -12.48 5.18
C LYS A 5 14.62 -12.22 4.37
N ASP A 6 14.66 -11.27 3.43
CA ASP A 6 13.47 -10.68 2.79
C ASP A 6 13.29 -11.08 1.31
N LEU A 7 14.09 -12.01 0.77
CA LEU A 7 13.85 -12.55 -0.57
C LEU A 7 12.90 -13.74 -0.50
N GLN A 8 11.77 -13.64 -1.20
CA GLN A 8 10.79 -14.70 -1.35
C GLN A 8 10.78 -15.20 -2.80
N MET A 9 10.62 -16.50 -3.00
CA MET A 9 10.55 -17.06 -4.35
C MET A 9 9.12 -16.99 -4.87
N ASN A 10 8.91 -16.33 -6.00
CA ASN A 10 7.59 -16.23 -6.60
C ASN A 10 7.29 -17.50 -7.42
N PRO A 11 6.23 -18.27 -7.08
CA PRO A 11 5.91 -19.53 -7.76
C PRO A 11 5.38 -19.36 -9.19
N HIS A 12 5.01 -18.14 -9.60
CA HIS A 12 4.50 -17.84 -10.94
C HIS A 12 5.60 -17.39 -11.91
N THR A 13 6.56 -16.58 -11.43
CA THR A 13 7.66 -16.07 -12.25
C THR A 13 8.95 -16.88 -12.09
N ASN A 14 9.04 -17.74 -11.06
CA ASN A 14 10.25 -18.47 -10.64
C ASN A 14 11.45 -17.55 -10.34
N LEU A 15 11.19 -16.28 -10.04
CA LEU A 15 12.19 -15.29 -9.67
C LEU A 15 12.21 -15.09 -8.16
N LEU A 16 13.37 -14.67 -7.65
CA LEU A 16 13.49 -14.21 -6.28
C LEU A 16 13.06 -12.74 -6.24
N GLU A 17 11.94 -12.49 -5.57
CA GLU A 17 11.35 -11.17 -5.43
C GLU A 17 11.54 -10.67 -3.99
N LYS A 18 11.65 -9.35 -3.84
CA LYS A 18 11.71 -8.69 -2.54
C LYS A 18 10.48 -7.81 -2.41
N ASN A 19 9.68 -8.04 -1.38
CA ASN A 19 8.59 -7.12 -1.06
C ASN A 19 9.21 -5.83 -0.48
N GLU A 20 9.02 -4.71 -1.16
CA GLU A 20 9.49 -3.41 -0.67
C GLU A 20 8.61 -2.87 0.47
N PHE A 21 7.32 -3.27 0.49
CA PHE A 21 6.36 -2.84 1.49
C PHE A 21 5.56 -4.02 2.04
N ASP A 22 5.69 -4.26 3.35
CA ASP A 22 4.79 -5.14 4.09
C ASP A 22 3.68 -4.30 4.72
N TYR A 23 2.51 -4.25 4.07
CA TYR A 23 1.34 -3.57 4.62
C TYR A 23 0.70 -4.43 5.71
N VAL A 24 1.01 -4.13 6.96
CA VAL A 24 0.36 -4.77 8.11
C VAL A 24 -0.99 -4.10 8.36
N LEU A 25 -2.01 -4.90 8.64
CA LEU A 25 -3.30 -4.38 9.10
C LEU A 25 -3.11 -3.61 10.41
N GLN A 26 -3.45 -2.33 10.40
CA GLN A 26 -3.41 -1.50 11.61
C GLN A 26 -4.76 -1.59 12.33
N ASP A 27 -4.84 -2.53 13.28
CA ASP A 27 -5.98 -2.62 14.19
C ASP A 27 -5.82 -1.57 15.31
N VAL A 28 -6.52 -0.44 15.15
CA VAL A 28 -6.48 0.69 16.09
C VAL A 28 -7.81 0.79 16.84
N ALA A 29 -7.74 1.03 18.15
CA ALA A 29 -8.94 1.12 19.01
C ALA A 29 -9.89 2.25 18.59
N GLU A 30 -9.34 3.36 18.10
CA GLU A 30 -10.11 4.48 17.55
C GLU A 30 -9.72 4.72 16.09
N PRO A 31 -10.70 4.80 15.16
CA PRO A 31 -10.42 4.99 13.75
C PRO A 31 -10.00 6.43 13.42
N ASN A 32 -9.00 6.58 12.56
CA ASN A 32 -8.62 7.86 11.97
C ASN A 32 -9.58 8.24 10.84
N LEU A 33 -10.56 9.08 11.16
CA LEU A 33 -11.68 9.39 10.27
C LEU A 33 -11.47 10.62 9.37
N TYR A 34 -10.34 11.33 9.52
CA TYR A 34 -9.96 12.50 8.71
C TYR A 34 -11.12 13.46 8.38
N ARG A 35 -11.91 13.83 9.40
CA ARG A 35 -13.17 14.60 9.26
C ARG A 35 -13.04 15.96 8.58
N ILE A 36 -11.83 16.53 8.59
CA ILE A 36 -11.53 17.79 7.88
C ILE A 36 -11.58 17.59 6.36
N MET A 37 -11.21 16.39 5.88
CA MET A 37 -11.17 16.05 4.46
C MET A 37 -12.42 15.27 4.02
N PHE A 38 -12.98 14.44 4.92
CA PHE A 38 -14.16 13.61 4.66
C PHE A 38 -15.23 13.90 5.71
N ASP A 39 -16.00 14.96 5.47
CA ASP A 39 -17.15 15.31 6.26
C ASP A 39 -18.37 14.43 5.91
N TYR A 40 -19.39 14.46 6.77
CA TYR A 40 -20.62 13.68 6.57
C TYR A 40 -21.71 14.43 5.83
N GLU A 41 -21.58 15.76 5.73
CA GLU A 41 -22.60 16.61 5.13
C GLU A 41 -22.45 16.69 3.61
N HIS A 42 -21.22 16.61 3.10
CA HIS A 42 -20.94 16.68 1.68
C HIS A 42 -20.54 15.32 1.12
N ILE A 43 -20.80 15.12 -0.16
CA ILE A 43 -20.35 13.94 -0.89
C ILE A 43 -18.81 13.97 -0.90
N PRO A 44 -18.13 12.89 -0.46
CA PRO A 44 -16.68 12.88 -0.35
C PRO A 44 -16.04 13.10 -1.71
N ARG A 45 -15.23 14.15 -1.81
CA ARG A 45 -14.49 14.50 -3.03
C ARG A 45 -13.07 13.98 -2.88
N ILE A 46 -12.72 13.01 -3.71
CA ILE A 46 -11.35 12.50 -3.78
C ILE A 46 -10.55 13.45 -4.66
N ALA A 47 -9.50 14.05 -4.10
CA ALA A 47 -8.51 14.74 -4.90
C ALA A 47 -7.78 13.69 -5.75
N PHE A 48 -8.15 13.59 -7.03
CA PHE A 48 -7.38 12.78 -7.96
C PHE A 48 -6.03 13.46 -8.14
N ASN A 49 -5.02 12.91 -7.48
CA ASN A 49 -3.66 13.12 -7.93
C ASN A 49 -3.63 12.55 -9.35
N MET A 50 -3.34 13.38 -10.36
CA MET A 50 -3.18 12.96 -11.76
C MET A 50 -1.94 12.07 -11.96
N ARG A 51 -1.52 11.35 -10.91
CA ARG A 51 -0.39 10.45 -10.86
C ARG A 51 -0.76 9.19 -11.65
N HIS A 52 -0.17 9.07 -12.82
CA HIS A 52 -0.24 7.85 -13.60
C HIS A 52 0.68 6.80 -12.94
N VAL A 53 0.10 5.76 -12.35
CA VAL A 53 0.87 4.64 -11.81
C VAL A 53 1.15 3.66 -12.96
N PRO A 54 2.41 3.31 -13.23
CA PRO A 54 2.73 2.27 -14.20
C PRO A 54 2.06 0.96 -13.79
N MET A 55 1.46 0.24 -14.76
CA MET A 55 0.86 -1.08 -14.49
C MET A 55 1.90 -2.13 -14.03
N ALA A 56 3.18 -1.83 -14.18
CA ALA A 56 4.31 -2.63 -13.69
C ALA A 56 5.22 -1.74 -12.82
N MET A 57 4.73 -1.37 -11.62
CA MET A 57 5.61 -0.90 -10.56
C MET A 57 6.63 -2.02 -10.27
N PRO A 58 7.95 -1.75 -10.28
CA PRO A 58 8.97 -2.77 -10.02
C PRO A 58 8.86 -3.41 -8.64
#